data_AF-A0AA39XMT6-F1
#
_entry.id   AF-A0AA39XMT6-F1
#
_cell.length_a   1.000
_cell.length_b   1.000
_cell.length_c   1.000
_cell.angle_alpha   90.00
_cell.angle_beta   90.00
_cell.angle_gamma   90.00
#
_symmetry.space_group_name_H-M   'P 1'
#
loop_
_entity.id
_entity.type
_entity.pdbx_description
1 polymer ?
#
loop_
_entity_poly.entity_id
_entity_poly.type
_entity_poly.pdbx_seq_one_letter_code
_entity_poly.pdbx_strand_id
1 'polypeptide(L)'
;MLATLGTASEEEDTGQAAYRIMLKREDMAHDPEMLALLDSDTVVRWIGERRHIIAYSVSDKQIYNISTAQPDTHFASATNATYTTRGSKKTMLDVYSSFCPLIHRILDLVPEGEVCEWKLRVHKELPTWVHGSVALVGDACHPTLPHLSQGAAMAIEDGAVLAECVSRIPRNKLQDPEAVTKALKVYELLRKPHTTKLVDMASFSGRTLHLGEGKAKEERDRQFRDNGKSGSVPDKWASPDVQKMIYSNDCMKEAEQRFDELFASLA
;
A
#
# COMPACT_ATOMS: atom_id res chain seq x y z
N MET A 1 8.69 -15.12 -18.12
CA MET A 1 7.41 -15.76 -17.73
C MET A 1 6.24 -15.17 -18.51
N LEU A 2 5.79 -13.94 -18.22
CA LEU A 2 4.59 -13.37 -18.87
C LEU A 2 4.66 -13.37 -20.40
N ALA A 3 5.79 -12.95 -20.97
CA ALA A 3 6.03 -13.01 -22.42
C ALA A 3 5.90 -14.43 -23.01
N THR A 4 6.36 -15.46 -22.28
CA THR A 4 6.24 -16.87 -22.68
C THR A 4 4.77 -17.33 -22.68
N LEU A 5 3.96 -16.79 -21.76
CA LEU A 5 2.53 -17.05 -21.66
C LEU A 5 1.69 -16.19 -22.61
N GLY A 6 2.31 -15.39 -23.48
CA GLY A 6 1.59 -14.45 -24.35
C GLY A 6 0.77 -13.41 -23.58
N THR A 7 1.14 -13.15 -22.32
CA THR A 7 0.45 -12.21 -21.42
C THR A 7 1.36 -11.02 -21.14
N ALA A 8 0.80 -9.84 -20.95
CA ALA A 8 1.52 -8.67 -20.45
C ALA A 8 0.91 -8.21 -19.12
N SER A 9 1.74 -7.60 -18.27
CA SER A 9 1.21 -6.83 -17.15
C SER A 9 0.82 -5.45 -17.68
N GLU A 10 -0.44 -5.07 -17.47
CA GLU A 10 -0.95 -3.76 -17.86
C GLU A 10 -0.89 -2.84 -16.65
N GLU A 11 -0.05 -1.81 -16.76
CA GLU A 11 0.05 -0.71 -15.80
C GLU A 11 -1.11 0.27 -16.04
N GLU A 12 -1.80 0.65 -14.96
CA GLU A 12 -2.82 1.68 -14.97
C GLU A 12 -2.37 2.87 -14.11
N ASP A 13 -2.39 4.05 -14.74
CA ASP A 13 -2.14 5.31 -14.05
C ASP A 13 -3.34 5.65 -13.16
N THR A 14 -3.08 5.90 -11.88
CA THR A 14 -4.15 6.29 -10.95
C THR A 14 -4.51 7.77 -11.04
N GLY A 15 -3.69 8.58 -11.73
CA GLY A 15 -3.78 10.03 -11.71
C GLY A 15 -3.43 10.63 -10.35
N GLN A 16 -2.72 9.88 -9.50
CA GLN A 16 -2.30 10.30 -8.18
C GLN A 16 -0.77 10.27 -8.03
N ALA A 17 -0.27 11.20 -7.22
CA ALA A 17 1.11 11.26 -6.79
C ALA A 17 1.18 11.36 -5.26
N ALA A 18 2.37 11.15 -4.71
CA ALA A 18 2.65 11.20 -3.30
C ALA A 18 4.02 11.86 -3.05
N TYR A 19 4.08 12.88 -2.20
CA TYR A 19 5.35 13.33 -1.63
C TYR A 19 5.73 12.41 -0.47
N ARG A 20 7.01 12.03 -0.40
CA ARG A 20 7.58 11.32 0.75
C ARG A 20 8.61 12.20 1.43
N ILE A 21 8.37 12.47 2.71
CA ILE A 21 9.14 13.44 3.50
C ILE A 21 9.49 12.79 4.84
N MET A 22 10.74 13.00 5.27
CA MET A 22 11.20 12.63 6.61
C MET A 22 11.83 13.86 7.23
N LEU A 23 11.23 14.35 8.32
CA LEU A 23 11.77 15.48 9.08
C LEU A 23 12.42 14.96 10.35
N LYS A 24 13.54 15.55 10.75
CA LYS A 24 14.19 15.15 11.99
C LYS A 24 13.60 15.92 13.17
N ARG A 25 13.70 15.32 14.35
CA ARG A 25 13.30 15.94 15.61
C ARG A 25 13.98 17.29 15.83
N GLU A 26 15.27 17.40 15.50
CA GLU A 26 16.04 18.65 15.63
C GLU A 26 15.44 19.79 14.81
N ASP A 27 14.96 19.51 13.60
CA ASP A 27 14.36 20.50 12.70
C ASP A 27 13.00 20.97 13.23
N MET A 28 12.25 20.09 13.91
CA MET A 28 10.92 20.36 14.45
C MET A 28 10.94 20.92 15.89
N ALA A 29 12.07 20.85 16.59
CA ALA A 29 12.18 21.10 18.04
C ALA A 29 11.84 22.53 18.48
N HIS A 30 11.87 23.48 17.55
CA HIS A 30 11.54 24.88 17.82
C HIS A 30 10.03 25.15 17.90
N ASP A 31 9.19 24.24 17.40
CA ASP A 31 7.72 24.37 17.42
C ASP A 31 7.09 23.36 18.39
N PRO A 32 6.45 23.83 19.49
CA PRO A 32 5.84 22.95 20.49
C PRO A 32 4.71 22.06 19.95
N GLU A 33 3.94 22.51 18.95
CA GLU A 33 2.88 21.70 18.34
C GLU A 33 3.48 20.55 17.51
N MET A 34 4.58 20.82 16.80
CA MET A 34 5.31 19.81 16.04
C MET A 34 5.99 18.78 16.95
N LEU A 35 6.58 19.24 18.07
CA LEU A 35 7.11 18.34 19.09
C LEU A 35 6.02 17.45 19.70
N ALA A 36 4.83 17.99 19.96
CA ALA A 36 3.71 17.21 20.46
C ALA A 36 3.27 16.11 19.47
N LEU A 37 3.32 16.37 18.15
CA LEU A 37 3.08 15.36 17.13
C LEU A 37 4.17 14.27 17.08
N LEU A 38 5.43 14.64 17.26
CA LEU A 38 6.55 13.69 17.32
C LEU A 38 6.47 12.81 18.57
N ASP A 39 6.07 13.41 19.70
CA ASP A 39 6.00 12.74 20.99
C ASP A 39 4.74 11.91 21.18
N SER A 40 3.74 12.05 20.29
CA SER A 40 2.55 11.22 20.31
C SER A 40 2.85 9.79 19.80
N ASP A 41 2.07 8.83 20.31
CA ASP A 41 2.05 7.44 19.82
C ASP A 41 0.92 7.25 18.80
N THR A 42 0.59 8.29 18.05
CA THR A 42 -0.57 8.32 17.14
C THR A 42 -0.14 8.50 15.69
N VAL A 43 -0.85 7.81 14.80
CA VAL A 43 -0.82 8.09 13.37
C VAL A 43 -1.89 9.16 13.10
N VAL A 44 -1.48 10.28 12.51
CA VAL A 44 -2.39 11.39 12.20
C VAL A 44 -2.63 11.44 10.70
N ARG A 45 -3.90 11.59 10.32
CA ARG A 45 -4.30 11.75 8.93
C ARG A 45 -5.07 13.06 8.76
N TRP A 46 -4.54 13.98 7.96
CA TRP A 46 -5.24 15.20 7.55
C TRP A 46 -5.87 14.98 6.19
N ILE A 47 -7.20 15.08 6.16
CA ILE A 47 -7.97 14.85 4.94
C ILE A 47 -8.45 16.18 4.38
N GLY A 48 -8.16 16.42 3.11
CA GLY A 48 -8.65 17.56 2.34
C GLY A 48 -9.45 17.11 1.12
N GLU A 49 -9.78 18.07 0.27
CA GLU A 49 -10.44 17.81 -1.00
C GLU A 49 -9.46 17.18 -1.99
N ARG A 50 -9.75 15.95 -2.46
CA ARG A 50 -8.92 15.16 -3.39
C ARG A 50 -7.49 14.86 -2.94
N ARG A 51 -7.12 15.20 -1.70
CA ARG A 51 -5.76 15.03 -1.16
C ARG A 51 -5.76 14.71 0.32
N HIS A 52 -4.75 14.00 0.78
CA HIS A 52 -4.51 13.83 2.22
C HIS A 52 -3.02 13.78 2.56
N ILE A 53 -2.75 13.89 3.86
CA ILE A 53 -1.45 13.64 4.48
C ILE A 53 -1.65 12.57 5.56
N ILE A 54 -0.75 11.61 5.64
CA ILE A 54 -0.58 10.72 6.78
C ILE A 54 0.82 10.94 7.37
N ALA A 55 0.90 11.08 8.69
CA ALA A 55 2.17 11.26 9.37
C ALA A 55 2.22 10.54 10.72
N TYR A 56 3.43 10.13 11.10
CA TYR A 56 3.70 9.40 12.34
C TYR A 56 5.18 9.44 12.68
N SER A 57 5.49 9.30 13.96
CA SER A 57 6.85 9.20 14.47
C SER A 57 7.44 7.82 14.18
N VAL A 58 8.72 7.79 13.80
CA VAL A 58 9.53 6.57 13.62
C VAL A 58 10.91 6.78 14.23
N SER A 59 11.72 5.72 14.30
CA SER A 59 13.09 5.78 14.82
C SER A 59 13.14 6.40 16.22
N ASP A 60 12.37 5.84 17.16
CA ASP A 60 12.29 6.32 18.55
C ASP A 60 12.02 7.83 18.67
N LYS A 61 10.99 8.29 17.94
CA LYS A 61 10.55 9.70 17.93
C LYS A 61 11.64 10.69 17.48
N GLN A 62 12.64 10.22 16.73
CA GLN A 62 13.68 11.06 16.12
C GLN A 62 13.34 11.50 14.70
N ILE A 63 12.43 10.80 14.01
CA ILE A 63 12.02 11.14 12.65
C ILE A 63 10.49 11.23 12.61
N TYR A 64 9.96 12.31 12.04
CA TYR A 64 8.56 12.41 11.68
C TYR A 64 8.40 12.07 10.19
N ASN A 65 7.83 10.90 9.94
CA ASN A 65 7.58 10.43 8.59
C ASN A 65 6.25 11.01 8.10
N ILE A 66 6.26 11.58 6.89
CA ILE A 66 5.09 12.18 6.26
C ILE A 66 4.98 11.60 4.85
N SER A 67 3.81 11.03 4.55
CA SER A 67 3.44 10.63 3.20
C SER A 67 2.18 11.36 2.80
N THR A 68 2.16 11.83 1.56
CA THR A 68 1.00 12.53 1.03
C THR A 68 0.33 11.72 -0.06
N ALA A 69 -0.88 12.12 -0.45
CA ALA A 69 -1.49 11.70 -1.69
C ALA A 69 -2.26 12.89 -2.27
N GLN A 70 -2.03 13.16 -3.55
CA GLN A 70 -2.58 14.30 -4.27
C GLN A 70 -2.85 13.90 -5.74
N PRO A 71 -3.69 14.66 -6.47
CA PRO A 71 -3.78 14.51 -7.92
C PRO A 71 -2.43 14.75 -8.58
N ASP A 72 -2.06 13.90 -9.52
CA ASP A 72 -0.88 14.07 -10.35
C ASP A 72 -1.19 15.07 -11.48
N THR A 73 -0.92 16.36 -11.23
CA THR A 73 -1.07 17.44 -12.22
C THR A 73 0.26 18.01 -12.72
N HIS A 74 1.37 17.58 -12.12
CA HIS A 74 2.69 18.20 -12.31
C HIS A 74 3.78 17.22 -12.72
N PHE A 75 3.52 15.91 -12.74
CA PHE A 75 4.46 14.94 -13.31
C PHE A 75 4.48 15.15 -14.83
N ALA A 76 5.30 16.10 -15.28
CA ALA A 76 5.61 16.29 -16.68
C ALA A 76 5.97 14.92 -17.26
N SER A 77 5.31 14.54 -18.35
CA SER A 77 5.46 13.30 -19.11
C SER A 77 6.92 12.79 -19.09
N ALA A 78 7.29 12.07 -18.03
CA ALA A 78 8.64 11.58 -17.89
C ALA A 78 8.71 10.36 -18.78
N THR A 79 9.53 10.45 -19.82
CA THR A 79 9.84 9.38 -20.77
C THR A 79 10.63 8.23 -20.16
N ASN A 80 10.89 8.27 -18.84
CA ASN A 80 11.74 7.31 -18.14
C ASN A 80 10.94 6.51 -17.10
N ALA A 81 11.28 5.23 -17.00
CA ALA A 81 10.69 4.22 -16.11
C ALA A 81 10.92 4.45 -14.59
N THR A 82 11.23 5.68 -14.17
CA THR A 82 11.52 6.02 -12.78
C THR A 82 10.26 6.55 -12.11
N TYR A 83 9.80 5.90 -11.04
CA TYR A 83 8.60 6.27 -10.28
C TYR A 83 8.76 7.58 -9.48
N THR A 84 9.96 8.16 -9.47
CA THR A 84 10.34 9.33 -8.66
C THR A 84 10.80 10.51 -9.51
N THR A 85 10.36 11.70 -9.16
CA THR A 85 10.90 12.96 -9.67
C THR A 85 11.24 13.92 -8.53
N ARG A 86 12.17 14.84 -8.79
CA ARG A 86 12.38 15.98 -7.89
C ARG A 86 11.20 16.94 -8.08
N GLY A 87 10.38 17.06 -7.05
CA GLY A 87 9.28 18.02 -6.99
C GLY A 87 9.77 19.43 -6.65
N SER A 88 8.86 20.39 -6.74
CA SER A 88 9.08 21.78 -6.33
C SER A 88 8.45 22.01 -4.97
N LYS A 89 9.19 22.61 -4.02
CA LYS A 89 8.66 22.98 -2.70
C LYS A 89 7.48 23.93 -2.82
N LYS A 90 7.59 24.93 -3.71
CA LYS A 90 6.50 25.85 -4.02
C LYS A 90 5.25 25.09 -4.48
N THR A 91 5.39 24.16 -5.41
CA THR A 91 4.26 23.37 -5.92
C THR A 91 3.63 22.53 -4.80
N MET A 92 4.45 21.90 -3.95
CA MET A 92 3.96 21.14 -2.79
C MET A 92 3.15 22.03 -1.82
N LEU A 93 3.66 23.22 -1.50
CA LEU A 93 2.96 24.18 -0.65
C LEU A 93 1.64 24.66 -1.31
N ASP A 94 1.63 24.91 -2.61
CA ASP A 94 0.43 25.30 -3.37
C ASP A 94 -0.64 24.19 -3.33
N VAL A 95 -0.24 22.92 -3.52
CA VAL A 95 -1.13 21.75 -3.45
C VAL A 95 -1.80 21.65 -2.08
N TYR A 96 -1.08 21.94 -1.00
CA TYR A 96 -1.58 21.88 0.38
C TYR A 96 -1.97 23.25 0.95
N SER A 97 -2.14 24.28 0.12
CA SER A 97 -2.45 25.65 0.55
C SER A 97 -3.72 25.79 1.39
N SER A 98 -4.69 24.89 1.22
CA SER A 98 -5.94 24.88 2.02
C SER A 98 -5.83 24.13 3.36
N PHE A 99 -4.68 23.52 3.68
CA PHE A 99 -4.49 22.79 4.93
C PHE A 99 -4.19 23.75 6.08
N CYS A 100 -4.27 23.25 7.31
CA CYS A 100 -4.10 24.09 8.49
C CYS A 100 -2.67 24.68 8.59
N PRO A 101 -2.48 25.81 9.31
CA PRO A 101 -1.18 26.46 9.44
C PRO A 101 -0.05 25.54 9.92
N LEU A 102 -0.37 24.57 10.78
CA LEU A 102 0.59 23.57 11.26
C LEU A 102 1.22 22.77 10.10
N ILE A 103 0.41 22.33 9.14
CA ILE A 103 0.89 21.61 7.95
C ILE A 103 1.76 22.50 7.08
N HIS A 104 1.42 23.78 6.91
CA HIS A 104 2.26 24.71 6.15
C HIS A 104 3.63 24.87 6.80
N ARG A 105 3.69 25.06 8.12
CA ARG A 105 4.96 25.15 8.85
C ARG A 105 5.78 23.86 8.72
N ILE A 106 5.14 22.69 8.82
CA ILE A 106 5.80 21.38 8.66
C ILE A 106 6.37 21.22 7.25
N LEU A 107 5.58 21.49 6.21
CA LEU A 107 6.02 21.35 4.82
C LEU A 107 7.09 22.38 4.45
N ASP A 108 7.14 23.52 5.13
CA ASP A 108 8.20 24.52 4.96
C ASP A 108 9.56 24.08 5.50
N LEU A 109 9.62 23.05 6.37
CA LEU A 109 10.89 22.46 6.81
C LEU A 109 11.57 21.61 5.74
N VAL A 110 10.86 21.22 4.68
CA VAL A 110 11.46 20.46 3.58
C VAL A 110 12.47 21.35 2.84
N PRO A 111 13.75 20.94 2.72
CA PRO A 111 14.73 21.72 2.00
C PRO A 111 14.39 21.89 0.52
N GLU A 112 14.79 23.03 -0.05
CA GLU A 112 14.65 23.26 -1.49
C GLU A 112 15.40 22.19 -2.29
N GLY A 113 14.74 21.62 -3.29
CA GLY A 113 15.31 20.58 -4.14
C GLY A 113 15.33 19.16 -3.55
N GLU A 114 14.81 18.97 -2.33
CA GLU A 114 14.69 17.66 -1.67
C GLU A 114 13.26 17.08 -1.66
N VAL A 115 12.31 17.76 -2.32
CA VAL A 115 10.95 17.22 -2.49
C VAL A 115 11.01 16.00 -3.41
N CYS A 116 10.68 14.82 -2.88
CA CYS A 116 10.60 13.58 -3.64
C CYS A 116 9.14 13.25 -3.94
N GLU A 117 8.75 13.31 -5.22
CA GLU A 117 7.40 13.01 -5.68
C GLU A 117 7.35 11.63 -6.34
N TRP A 118 6.38 10.83 -5.94
CA TRP A 118 6.17 9.47 -6.41
C TRP A 118 4.86 9.37 -7.17
N LYS A 119 4.91 8.86 -8.41
CA LYS A 119 3.70 8.57 -9.17
C LYS A 119 3.09 7.24 -8.71
N LEU A 120 1.80 7.24 -8.42
CA LEU A 120 1.08 6.05 -7.96
C LEU A 120 0.44 5.35 -9.16
N ARG A 121 0.78 4.07 -9.33
CA ARG A 121 0.28 3.20 -10.41
C ARG A 121 -0.20 1.90 -9.80
N VAL A 122 -1.14 1.26 -10.49
CA VAL A 122 -1.59 -0.10 -10.17
C VAL A 122 -1.40 -0.99 -11.38
N HIS A 123 -1.41 -2.30 -11.17
CA HIS A 123 -1.42 -3.25 -12.27
C HIS A 123 -2.69 -4.07 -12.21
N LYS A 124 -3.22 -4.45 -13.37
CA LYS A 124 -4.28 -5.44 -13.43
C LYS A 124 -3.78 -6.77 -12.84
N GLU A 125 -4.69 -7.47 -12.17
CA GLU A 125 -4.40 -8.80 -11.63
C GLU A 125 -3.88 -9.71 -12.74
N LEU A 126 -2.72 -10.33 -12.50
CA LEU A 126 -2.14 -11.28 -13.45
C LEU A 126 -3.02 -12.54 -13.53
N PRO A 127 -3.20 -13.15 -14.72
CA PRO A 127 -3.96 -14.39 -14.84
C PRO A 127 -3.29 -15.54 -14.08
N THR A 128 -1.95 -15.52 -14.01
CA THR A 128 -1.21 -16.46 -13.16
C THR A 128 0.12 -15.90 -12.63
N TRP A 129 0.54 -16.42 -11.49
CA TRP A 129 1.80 -16.16 -10.79
C TRP A 129 2.82 -17.28 -10.96
N VAL A 130 2.44 -18.41 -11.58
CA VAL A 130 3.30 -19.60 -11.71
C VAL A 130 3.42 -20.06 -13.15
N HIS A 131 4.64 -20.36 -13.58
CA HIS A 131 4.94 -20.99 -14.86
C HIS A 131 6.12 -21.97 -14.74
N GLY A 132 5.81 -23.27 -14.84
CA GLY A 132 6.77 -24.33 -14.50
C GLY A 132 7.24 -24.20 -13.06
N SER A 133 8.54 -24.36 -12.83
CA SER A 133 9.16 -24.23 -11.50
C SER A 133 9.50 -22.78 -11.11
N VAL A 134 8.79 -21.78 -11.66
CA VAL A 134 8.98 -20.36 -11.36
C VAL A 134 7.68 -19.77 -10.79
N ALA A 135 7.79 -19.05 -9.67
CA ALA A 135 6.69 -18.30 -9.06
C ALA A 135 7.06 -16.81 -8.91
N LEU A 136 6.06 -15.94 -9.05
CA LEU A 136 6.13 -14.51 -8.75
C LEU A 136 5.63 -14.26 -7.31
N VAL A 137 6.26 -13.30 -6.62
CA VAL A 137 5.91 -12.92 -5.24
C VAL A 137 5.93 -11.39 -5.08
N GLY A 138 5.16 -10.86 -4.13
CA GLY A 138 5.15 -9.43 -3.82
C GLY A 138 4.71 -8.55 -5.00
N ASP A 139 5.34 -7.39 -5.14
CA ASP A 139 5.03 -6.41 -6.20
C ASP A 139 5.22 -6.96 -7.63
N ALA A 140 5.89 -8.11 -7.81
CA ALA A 140 5.97 -8.76 -9.11
C ALA A 140 4.63 -9.35 -9.58
N CYS A 141 3.68 -9.60 -8.67
CA CYS A 141 2.36 -10.16 -8.99
C CYS A 141 1.16 -9.42 -8.38
N HIS A 142 1.34 -8.64 -7.31
CA HIS A 142 0.26 -7.86 -6.68
C HIS A 142 0.71 -6.47 -6.19
N PRO A 143 1.32 -5.62 -7.04
CA PRO A 143 1.67 -4.27 -6.65
C PRO A 143 0.40 -3.49 -6.22
N THR A 144 0.50 -2.75 -5.12
CA THR A 144 -0.67 -2.14 -4.45
C THR A 144 -0.46 -0.67 -4.10
N LEU A 145 -1.56 0.06 -3.94
CA LEU A 145 -1.53 1.42 -3.42
C LEU A 145 -1.24 1.45 -1.92
N PRO A 146 -0.58 2.49 -1.40
CA PRO A 146 -0.15 2.55 0.00
C PRO A 146 -1.30 2.75 0.99
N HIS A 147 -2.56 2.83 0.54
CA HIS A 147 -3.70 3.24 1.35
C HIS A 147 -4.13 2.23 2.44
N LEU A 148 -3.64 0.99 2.41
CA LEU A 148 -3.80 0.01 3.50
C LEU A 148 -2.50 -0.37 4.19
N SER A 149 -1.34 0.12 3.72
CA SER A 149 -0.02 -0.25 4.26
C SER A 149 0.27 -1.77 4.29
N GLN A 150 -0.29 -2.54 3.34
CA GLN A 150 -0.19 -4.01 3.34
C GLN A 150 0.76 -4.60 2.27
N GLY A 151 1.32 -3.82 1.34
CA GLY A 151 2.15 -4.38 0.25
C GLY A 151 3.29 -5.27 0.74
N ALA A 152 4.10 -4.75 1.68
CA ALA A 152 5.21 -5.51 2.25
C ALA A 152 4.74 -6.71 3.09
N ALA A 153 3.66 -6.56 3.86
CA ALA A 153 3.11 -7.67 4.66
C ALA A 153 2.63 -8.82 3.77
N MET A 154 1.92 -8.51 2.68
CA MET A 154 1.49 -9.51 1.70
C MET A 154 2.68 -10.26 1.08
N ALA A 155 3.77 -9.56 0.77
CA ALA A 155 4.99 -10.19 0.23
C ALA A 155 5.69 -11.10 1.25
N ILE A 156 5.66 -10.75 2.54
CA ILE A 156 6.18 -11.61 3.62
C ILE A 156 5.32 -12.86 3.77
N GLU A 157 3.99 -12.71 3.78
CA GLU A 157 3.04 -13.82 3.81
C GLU A 157 3.22 -14.74 2.60
N ASP A 158 3.50 -14.20 1.42
CA ASP A 158 3.80 -15.02 0.24
C ASP A 158 5.02 -15.90 0.46
N GLY A 159 6.11 -15.33 1.00
CA GLY A 159 7.32 -16.08 1.31
C GLY A 159 7.05 -17.21 2.32
N ALA A 160 6.23 -16.95 3.33
CA ALA A 160 5.83 -17.93 4.33
C ALA A 160 5.01 -19.08 3.72
N VAL A 161 3.94 -18.77 2.99
CA VAL A 161 3.07 -19.78 2.35
C VAL A 161 3.82 -20.56 1.27
N LEU A 162 4.68 -19.89 0.51
CA LEU A 162 5.53 -20.54 -0.48
C LEU A 162 6.48 -21.55 0.18
N ALA A 163 7.12 -21.18 1.30
CA ALA A 163 7.99 -22.07 2.06
C ALA A 163 7.22 -23.29 2.60
N GLU A 164 6.02 -23.08 3.16
CA GLU A 164 5.15 -24.17 3.61
C GLU A 164 4.83 -25.12 2.44
N CYS A 165 4.31 -24.60 1.33
CA CYS A 165 3.92 -25.42 0.17
C CYS A 165 5.07 -26.24 -0.40
N VAL A 166 6.27 -25.64 -0.52
CA VAL A 166 7.46 -26.35 -1.04
C VAL A 166 7.97 -27.39 -0.04
N SER A 167 7.87 -27.13 1.27
CA SER A 167 8.32 -28.06 2.31
C SER A 167 7.53 -29.37 2.33
N ARG A 168 6.29 -29.35 1.83
CA ARG A 168 5.39 -30.52 1.74
C ARG A 168 5.76 -31.48 0.61
N ILE A 169 6.64 -31.07 -0.31
CA ILE A 169 7.13 -31.96 -1.37
C ILE A 169 8.07 -33.02 -0.74
N PRO A 170 7.84 -34.32 -0.96
CA PRO A 170 8.76 -35.36 -0.52
C PRO A 170 10.17 -35.12 -1.04
N ARG A 171 11.19 -35.33 -0.20
CA ARG A 171 12.60 -35.02 -0.56
C ARG A 171 13.07 -35.68 -1.86
N ASN A 172 12.63 -36.91 -2.13
CA ASN A 172 12.94 -37.64 -3.36
C ASN A 172 12.22 -37.11 -4.61
N LYS A 173 11.30 -36.15 -4.45
CA LYS A 173 10.52 -35.49 -5.49
C LYS A 173 10.87 -34.01 -5.68
N LEU A 174 11.81 -33.45 -4.92
CA LEU A 174 12.22 -32.05 -5.08
C LEU A 174 12.86 -31.73 -6.44
N GLN A 175 13.39 -32.75 -7.13
CA GLN A 175 13.94 -32.60 -8.48
C GLN A 175 12.89 -32.86 -9.58
N ASP A 176 11.67 -33.22 -9.22
CA ASP A 176 10.55 -33.48 -10.14
C ASP A 176 9.86 -32.14 -10.47
N PRO A 177 10.01 -31.60 -11.69
CA PRO A 177 9.47 -30.29 -12.04
C PRO A 177 7.95 -30.21 -11.90
N GLU A 178 7.25 -31.34 -12.08
CA GLU A 178 5.80 -31.40 -11.93
C GLU A 178 5.39 -31.25 -10.46
N ALA A 179 6.08 -31.94 -9.55
CA ALA A 179 5.83 -31.83 -8.11
C ALA A 179 6.07 -30.40 -7.60
N VAL A 180 7.15 -29.76 -8.07
CA VAL A 180 7.43 -28.36 -7.76
C VAL A 180 6.34 -27.45 -8.32
N THR A 181 5.99 -27.60 -9.60
CA THR A 181 4.96 -26.78 -10.24
C THR A 181 3.62 -26.88 -9.52
N LYS A 182 3.19 -28.09 -9.12
CA LYS A 182 1.96 -28.30 -8.35
C LYS A 182 2.00 -27.60 -6.99
N ALA A 183 3.09 -27.69 -6.24
CA ALA A 183 3.22 -26.98 -4.96
C ALA A 183 3.17 -25.45 -5.13
N LEU A 184 3.84 -24.91 -6.17
CA LEU A 184 3.76 -23.48 -6.50
C LEU A 184 2.33 -23.06 -6.86
N LYS A 185 1.58 -23.91 -7.57
CA LYS A 185 0.17 -23.67 -7.89
C LYS A 185 -0.72 -23.65 -6.66
N VAL A 186 -0.45 -24.48 -5.64
CA VAL A 186 -1.15 -24.38 -4.35
C VAL A 186 -0.87 -23.04 -3.67
N TYR A 187 0.38 -22.57 -3.67
CA TYR A 187 0.73 -21.22 -3.18
C TYR A 187 -0.10 -20.14 -3.87
N GLU A 188 -0.18 -20.16 -5.20
CA GLU A 188 -0.99 -19.22 -5.98
C GLU A 188 -2.47 -19.26 -5.58
N LEU A 189 -3.06 -20.45 -5.45
CA LEU A 189 -4.48 -20.63 -5.09
C LEU A 189 -4.81 -20.12 -3.68
N LEU A 190 -3.87 -20.23 -2.74
CA LEU A 190 -4.03 -19.75 -1.37
C LEU A 190 -3.89 -18.23 -1.29
N ARG A 191 -2.92 -17.65 -2.00
CA ARG A 191 -2.52 -16.26 -1.84
C ARG A 191 -3.29 -15.29 -2.73
N LYS A 192 -3.49 -15.64 -4.00
CA LYS A 192 -4.04 -14.73 -5.01
C LYS A 192 -5.40 -14.14 -4.62
N PRO A 193 -6.40 -14.90 -4.12
CA PRO A 193 -7.68 -14.32 -3.72
C PRO A 193 -7.55 -13.29 -2.59
N HIS A 194 -6.67 -13.55 -1.62
CA HIS A 194 -6.46 -12.67 -0.48
C HIS A 194 -5.77 -11.37 -0.89
N THR A 195 -4.67 -11.45 -1.63
CA THR A 195 -3.91 -10.27 -2.07
C THR A 195 -4.74 -9.40 -3.02
N THR A 196 -5.50 -10.00 -3.94
CA THR A 196 -6.36 -9.25 -4.87
C THR A 196 -7.42 -8.46 -4.12
N LYS A 197 -8.04 -9.06 -3.10
CA LYS A 197 -8.99 -8.35 -2.23
C LYS A 197 -8.35 -7.16 -1.52
N LEU A 198 -7.10 -7.28 -1.07
CA LEU A 198 -6.37 -6.18 -0.42
C LEU A 198 -5.98 -5.07 -1.42
N VAL A 199 -5.53 -5.43 -2.62
CA VAL A 199 -5.24 -4.47 -3.72
C VAL A 199 -6.48 -3.67 -4.09
N ASP A 200 -7.61 -4.34 -4.28
CA ASP A 200 -8.89 -3.71 -4.60
C ASP A 200 -9.36 -2.78 -3.49
N MET A 201 -9.21 -3.23 -2.23
CA MET A 201 -9.61 -2.44 -1.06
C MET A 201 -8.70 -1.22 -0.87
N ALA A 202 -7.40 -1.32 -1.14
CA ALA A 202 -6.49 -0.17 -1.14
C ALA A 202 -6.91 0.86 -2.20
N SER A 203 -7.24 0.40 -3.40
CA SER A 203 -7.77 1.24 -4.48
C SER A 203 -9.09 1.90 -4.12
N PHE A 204 -10.01 1.17 -3.49
CA PHE A 204 -11.27 1.71 -2.99
C PHE A 204 -11.05 2.77 -1.90
N SER A 205 -10.20 2.48 -0.91
CA SER A 205 -9.87 3.41 0.18
C SER A 205 -9.31 4.73 -0.38
N GLY A 206 -8.40 4.64 -1.35
CA GLY A 206 -7.89 5.81 -2.07
C GLY A 206 -9.02 6.67 -2.67
N ARG A 207 -9.95 6.07 -3.42
CA ARG A 207 -11.08 6.80 -4.01
C ARG A 207 -11.98 7.46 -2.95
N THR A 208 -12.25 6.78 -1.84
CA THR A 208 -13.11 7.29 -0.76
C THR A 208 -12.45 8.42 0.03
N LEU A 209 -11.13 8.38 0.23
CA LEU A 209 -10.40 9.45 0.94
C LEU A 209 -10.21 10.70 0.07
N HIS A 210 -10.17 10.55 -1.25
CA HIS A 210 -9.87 11.62 -2.20
C HIS A 210 -11.11 12.14 -2.96
N LEU A 211 -12.25 12.19 -2.28
CA LEU A 211 -13.44 12.82 -2.85
C LEU A 211 -13.19 14.32 -3.11
N GLY A 212 -13.76 14.81 -4.21
CA GLY A 212 -13.81 16.24 -4.57
C GLY A 212 -14.85 16.99 -3.76
N GLU A 213 -15.44 18.02 -4.35
CA GLU A 213 -16.56 18.75 -3.74
C GLU A 213 -17.90 17.96 -3.79
N GLY A 214 -18.87 18.43 -3.00
CA GLY A 214 -20.26 17.98 -3.03
C GLY A 214 -20.65 16.98 -1.95
N LYS A 215 -21.88 16.45 -2.06
CA LYS A 215 -22.55 15.65 -1.03
C LYS A 215 -21.77 14.43 -0.57
N ALA A 216 -21.03 13.79 -1.47
CA ALA A 216 -20.22 12.61 -1.13
C ALA A 216 -19.10 12.97 -0.12
N LYS A 217 -18.45 14.12 -0.30
CA LYS A 217 -17.45 14.64 0.65
C LYS A 217 -18.11 15.03 1.96
N GLU A 218 -19.23 15.75 1.92
CA GLU A 218 -19.96 16.17 3.12
C GLU A 218 -20.33 14.97 4.00
N GLU A 219 -20.82 13.91 3.37
CA GLU A 219 -21.18 12.65 4.04
C GLU A 219 -19.95 11.94 4.61
N ARG A 220 -18.85 11.89 3.86
CA ARG A 220 -17.56 11.36 4.35
C ARG A 220 -17.06 12.13 5.58
N ASP A 221 -17.07 13.46 5.52
CA ASP A 221 -16.64 14.32 6.63
C ASP A 221 -17.57 14.16 7.84
N ARG A 222 -18.88 13.97 7.61
CA ARG A 222 -19.84 13.65 8.67
C ARG A 222 -19.51 12.31 9.34
N GLN A 223 -19.21 11.26 8.57
CA GLN A 223 -18.82 9.96 9.10
C GLN A 223 -17.56 10.02 9.97
N PHE A 224 -16.57 10.84 9.58
CA PHE A 224 -15.40 11.09 10.44
C PHE A 224 -15.76 11.82 11.73
N ARG A 225 -16.60 12.87 11.69
CA ARG A 225 -17.04 13.59 12.90
C ARG A 225 -17.83 12.71 13.86
N ASP A 226 -18.64 11.80 13.32
CA ASP A 226 -19.45 10.88 14.11
C ASP A 226 -18.62 9.72 14.70
N ASN A 227 -17.30 9.69 14.47
CA ASN A 227 -16.31 8.76 15.03
C ASN A 227 -16.70 7.28 14.90
N GLY A 228 -17.33 6.89 13.80
CA GLY A 228 -17.65 5.48 13.56
C GLY A 228 -18.58 4.86 14.61
N LYS A 229 -19.49 5.63 15.23
CA LYS A 229 -20.55 5.10 16.12
C LYS A 229 -21.39 3.97 15.48
N SER A 230 -21.26 3.73 14.17
CA SER A 230 -21.87 2.66 13.39
C SER A 230 -20.91 1.54 12.91
N GLY A 231 -19.66 1.47 13.40
CA GLY A 231 -18.69 0.43 13.06
C GLY A 231 -17.65 0.87 12.01
N SER A 232 -17.99 0.86 10.72
CA SER A 232 -17.04 1.13 9.62
C SER A 232 -16.80 2.63 9.42
N VAL A 233 -15.55 3.04 9.25
CA VAL A 233 -15.16 4.42 8.93
C VAL A 233 -14.76 4.55 7.45
N PRO A 234 -14.74 5.78 6.88
CA PRO A 234 -14.35 5.97 5.49
C PRO A 234 -12.93 5.49 5.16
N ASP A 235 -11.98 5.63 6.10
CA ASP A 235 -10.63 5.08 5.97
C ASP A 235 -10.63 3.58 6.26
N LYS A 236 -10.54 2.76 5.21
CA LYS A 236 -10.55 1.30 5.37
C LYS A 236 -9.40 0.78 6.21
N TRP A 237 -8.27 1.47 6.29
CA TRP A 237 -7.18 1.07 7.17
C TRP A 237 -7.56 1.20 8.66
N ALA A 238 -8.40 2.17 9.01
CA ALA A 238 -8.87 2.40 10.37
C ALA A 238 -10.18 1.65 10.71
N SER A 239 -10.80 0.98 9.73
CA SER A 239 -12.05 0.25 9.95
C SER A 239 -11.83 -1.05 10.75
N PRO A 240 -12.53 -1.27 11.88
CA PRO A 240 -12.32 -2.45 12.73
C PRO A 240 -12.53 -3.80 12.01
N ASP A 241 -13.50 -3.86 11.10
CA ASP A 241 -13.78 -5.06 10.31
C ASP A 241 -12.62 -5.40 9.36
N VAL A 242 -12.02 -4.37 8.76
CA VAL A 242 -10.87 -4.51 7.87
C VAL A 242 -9.62 -4.87 8.67
N GLN A 243 -9.36 -4.19 9.79
CA GLN A 243 -8.23 -4.51 10.66
C GLN A 243 -8.30 -5.93 11.19
N LYS A 244 -9.49 -6.38 11.63
CA LYS A 244 -9.69 -7.76 12.04
C LYS A 244 -9.37 -8.73 10.90
N MET A 245 -9.92 -8.50 9.71
CA MET A 245 -9.69 -9.34 8.54
C MET A 245 -8.20 -9.43 8.16
N ILE A 246 -7.47 -8.32 8.22
CA ILE A 246 -6.03 -8.27 7.91
C ILE A 246 -5.23 -8.97 9.01
N TYR A 247 -5.35 -8.51 10.26
CA TYR A 247 -4.44 -8.90 11.34
C TYR A 247 -4.79 -10.23 12.00
N SER A 248 -5.97 -10.79 11.74
CA SER A 248 -6.30 -12.16 12.16
C SER A 248 -6.03 -13.21 11.09
N ASN A 249 -5.47 -12.83 9.94
CA ASN A 249 -5.17 -13.75 8.86
C ASN A 249 -3.97 -14.63 9.26
N ASP A 250 -4.20 -15.94 9.38
CA ASP A 250 -3.15 -16.92 9.62
C ASP A 250 -2.90 -17.72 8.34
N CYS A 251 -2.13 -17.12 7.43
CA CYS A 251 -1.87 -17.68 6.11
C CYS A 251 -1.11 -19.03 6.16
N MET A 252 -0.28 -19.23 7.18
CA MET A 252 0.46 -20.49 7.39
C MET A 252 -0.50 -21.60 7.80
N LYS A 253 -1.36 -21.35 8.79
CA LYS A 253 -2.37 -22.33 9.20
C LYS A 253 -3.34 -22.67 8.07
N GLU A 254 -3.74 -21.67 7.26
CA GLU A 254 -4.56 -21.93 6.08
C GLU A 254 -3.83 -22.86 5.10
N ALA A 255 -2.55 -22.59 4.82
CA ALA A 255 -1.73 -23.44 3.96
C ALA A 255 -1.62 -24.86 4.51
N GLU A 256 -1.30 -25.04 5.79
CA GLU A 256 -1.20 -26.35 6.44
C GLU A 256 -2.47 -27.18 6.31
N GLN A 257 -3.63 -26.54 6.48
CA GLN A 257 -4.95 -27.18 6.48
C GLN A 257 -5.46 -27.52 5.08
N ARG A 258 -5.17 -26.67 4.09
CA ARG A 258 -5.74 -26.76 2.75
C ARG A 258 -4.78 -27.33 1.71
N PHE A 259 -3.49 -27.49 2.04
CA PHE A 259 -2.48 -27.94 1.08
C PHE A 259 -2.86 -29.26 0.41
N ASP A 260 -3.16 -30.30 1.19
CA ASP A 260 -3.39 -31.65 0.63
C ASP A 260 -4.63 -31.69 -0.29
N GLU A 261 -5.69 -30.97 0.09
CA GLU A 261 -6.90 -30.80 -0.73
C GLU A 261 -6.59 -30.10 -2.06
N LEU A 262 -5.94 -28.95 -2.00
CA LEU A 262 -5.62 -28.15 -3.19
C LEU A 262 -4.60 -28.88 -4.08
N PHE A 263 -3.60 -29.52 -3.49
CA PHE A 263 -2.59 -30.28 -4.23
C PHE A 263 -3.21 -31.45 -4.99
N ALA A 264 -4.14 -32.19 -4.37
CA ALA A 264 -4.85 -33.29 -5.03
C ALA A 264 -5.80 -32.83 -6.14
N SER A 265 -6.30 -31.59 -6.06
CA SER A 265 -7.18 -31.01 -7.08
C SER A 265 -6.45 -30.63 -8.38
N LEU A 266 -5.12 -30.50 -8.34
CA LEU A 266 -4.29 -30.12 -9.47
C LEU A 266 -3.89 -31.36 -10.28
N ALA A 267 -4.41 -31.45 -11.51
CA ALA A 267 -4.13 -32.54 -12.46
C ALA A 267 -2.64 -32.66 -12.79
#